data_AF-A0A1F4LUR4-F1
#
_entry.id   AF-A0A1F4LUR4-F1
#
_cell.length_a   1.000
_cell.length_b   1.000
_cell.length_c   1.000
_cell.angle_alpha   90.00
_cell.angle_beta   90.00
_cell.angle_gamma   90.00
#
_symmetry.space_group_name_H-M   'P 1'
#
loop_
_entity.id
_entity.type
_entity.pdbx_description
1 polymer ?
#
loop_
_entity_poly.entity_id
_entity_poly.type
_entity_poly.pdbx_seq_one_letter_code
_entity_poly.pdbx_strand_id
1 'polypeptide(L)'
;MNPNELQLRQRRLLTRSTELRMQLRSNLHSLQRPAARADQVTAGMLWLYQHPQWPAGALALLLVLKPKRALIWAGKLWWLWKSARVLRHWRAILLAYLS
;
A
#
# COMPACT_ATOMS: atom_id res chain seq x y z
N MET A 1 -6.25 -9.91 -44.60
CA MET A 1 -5.76 -8.80 -43.75
C MET A 1 -4.25 -8.76 -43.87
N ASN A 2 -3.71 -7.64 -44.38
CA ASN A 2 -2.29 -7.52 -44.74
C ASN A 2 -1.45 -7.18 -43.48
N PRO A 3 -0.31 -7.86 -43.21
CA PRO A 3 0.50 -7.64 -42.01
C PRO A 3 1.01 -6.19 -41.87
N ASN A 4 1.15 -5.49 -42.99
CA ASN A 4 1.59 -4.10 -43.04
C ASN A 4 0.56 -3.11 -42.45
N GLU A 5 -0.74 -3.41 -42.58
CA GLU A 5 -1.81 -2.56 -42.04
C GLU A 5 -1.89 -2.65 -40.51
N LEU A 6 -1.58 -3.84 -39.96
CA LEU A 6 -1.55 -4.07 -38.51
C LEU A 6 -0.41 -3.30 -37.86
N GLN A 7 0.79 -3.30 -38.47
CA GLN A 7 1.94 -2.55 -37.96
C GLN A 7 1.68 -1.03 -37.96
N LEU A 8 1.01 -0.51 -38.99
CA LEU A 8 0.62 0.91 -39.08
C LEU A 8 -0.43 1.31 -38.03
N ARG A 9 -1.37 0.41 -37.69
CA ARG A 9 -2.32 0.62 -36.59
C ARG A 9 -1.65 0.54 -35.23
N GLN A 10 -0.75 -0.43 -35.03
CA GLN A 10 -0.02 -0.59 -33.78
C GLN A 10 0.87 0.62 -33.48
N ARG A 11 1.57 1.15 -34.50
CA ARG A 11 2.36 2.38 -34.35
C ARG A 11 1.49 3.56 -33.95
N ARG A 12 0.34 3.78 -34.61
CA ARG A 12 -0.61 4.84 -34.24
C ARG A 12 -1.17 4.69 -32.83
N LEU A 13 -1.46 3.47 -32.40
CA LEU A 13 -1.91 3.19 -31.04
C LEU A 13 -0.82 3.45 -30.01
N LEU A 14 0.43 3.08 -30.31
CA LEU A 14 1.58 3.35 -29.44
C LEU A 14 1.80 4.85 -29.27
N THR A 15 1.75 5.63 -30.35
CA THR A 15 1.89 7.10 -30.30
C THR A 15 0.78 7.75 -29.47
N ARG A 16 -0.48 7.32 -29.64
CA ARG A 16 -1.58 7.79 -28.79
C ARG A 16 -1.44 7.34 -27.34
N SER A 17 -0.92 6.14 -27.09
CA SER A 17 -0.69 5.64 -25.73
C SER A 17 0.39 6.42 -25.00
N THR A 18 1.42 6.89 -25.73
CA THR A 18 2.49 7.71 -25.16
C THR A 18 1.99 9.10 -24.79
N GLU A 19 1.13 9.71 -25.60
CA GLU A 19 0.47 10.98 -25.28
C GLU A 19 -0.44 10.86 -24.05
N LEU A 20 -1.27 9.81 -23.98
CA LEU A 20 -2.10 9.54 -22.81
C LEU A 20 -1.25 9.34 -21.54
N ARG A 21 -0.14 8.59 -21.63
CA ARG A 21 0.78 8.39 -20.50
C ARG A 21 1.46 9.69 -20.07
N MET A 22 1.77 10.61 -20.98
CA MET A 22 2.31 11.93 -20.62
C MET A 22 1.26 12.81 -19.92
N GLN A 23 0.01 12.81 -20.38
CA GLN A 23 -1.10 13.52 -19.72
C GLN A 23 -1.43 12.93 -18.34
N LEU A 24 -1.37 11.61 -18.19
CA LEU A 24 -1.48 10.95 -16.88
C LEU A 24 -0.31 11.35 -15.97
N ARG A 25 0.93 11.40 -16.48
CA ARG A 25 2.09 11.87 -15.71
C ARG A 25 1.98 13.35 -15.29
N SER A 26 1.44 14.23 -16.14
CA SER A 26 1.25 15.65 -15.79
C SER A 26 0.18 15.82 -14.71
N ASN A 27 -0.91 15.06 -14.78
CA ASN A 27 -1.95 15.06 -13.74
C ASN A 27 -1.48 14.42 -12.42
N LEU A 28 -0.59 13.43 -12.50
CA LEU A 28 0.05 12.83 -11.32
C LEU A 28 1.07 13.75 -10.64
N HIS A 29 1.54 14.81 -11.31
CA HIS A 29 2.51 15.76 -10.72
C HIS A 29 1.94 16.50 -9.49
N SER A 30 0.62 16.72 -9.44
CA SER A 30 -0.05 17.27 -8.25
C SER A 30 -0.22 16.26 -7.10
N LEU A 31 -0.21 14.95 -7.42
CA LEU A 31 -0.28 13.83 -6.48
C LEU A 31 1.09 13.21 -6.14
N GLN A 32 2.18 13.66 -6.76
CA GLN A 32 3.52 13.06 -6.59
C GLN A 32 4.01 13.09 -5.14
N ARG A 33 3.67 14.11 -4.36
CA ARG A 33 4.10 14.20 -2.95
C ARG A 33 3.47 13.12 -2.06
N PRO A 34 2.14 12.90 -2.09
CA PRO A 34 1.56 11.77 -1.37
C PRO A 34 1.88 10.41 -2.01
N ALA A 35 1.97 10.32 -3.35
CA ALA A 35 2.27 9.07 -4.04
C ALA A 35 3.70 8.58 -3.79
N ALA A 36 4.70 9.48 -3.74
CA ALA A 36 6.08 9.08 -3.42
C ALA A 36 6.21 8.52 -2.00
N ARG A 37 5.41 9.02 -1.04
CA ARG A 37 5.35 8.43 0.30
C ARG A 37 4.64 7.08 0.29
N ALA A 38 3.55 6.95 -0.47
CA ALA A 38 2.87 5.66 -0.65
C ALA A 38 3.81 4.62 -1.27
N ASP A 39 4.53 4.98 -2.35
CA ASP A 39 5.52 4.11 -3.00
C ASP A 39 6.67 3.74 -2.07
N GLN A 40 7.16 4.67 -1.22
CA GLN A 40 8.17 4.34 -0.21
C GLN A 40 7.65 3.36 0.83
N VAL A 41 6.40 3.52 1.28
CA VAL A 41 5.75 2.59 2.19
C VAL A 41 5.59 1.23 1.51
N THR A 42 5.13 1.18 0.26
CA THR A 42 4.95 -0.07 -0.48
C THR A 42 6.28 -0.76 -0.79
N ALA A 43 7.31 -0.01 -1.21
CA ALA A 43 8.64 -0.53 -1.44
C ALA A 43 9.30 -1.03 -0.14
N GLY A 44 9.13 -0.28 0.95
CA GLY A 44 9.54 -0.71 2.29
C GLY A 44 8.82 -1.99 2.73
N MET A 45 7.51 -2.08 2.49
CA MET A 45 6.70 -3.27 2.79
C MET A 45 7.12 -4.48 1.93
N LEU A 46 7.42 -4.26 0.66
CA LEU A 46 7.85 -5.30 -0.28
C LEU A 46 9.24 -5.83 0.10
N TRP A 47 10.16 -4.94 0.46
CA TRP A 47 11.47 -5.31 1.02
C TRP A 47 11.32 -6.10 2.32
N LEU A 48 10.36 -5.70 3.18
CA LEU A 48 10.01 -6.41 4.41
C LEU A 48 9.51 -7.84 4.14
N TYR A 49 8.68 -8.01 3.09
CA TYR A 49 8.16 -9.31 2.66
C TYR A 49 9.24 -10.21 2.05
N GLN A 50 10.17 -9.63 1.28
CA GLN A 50 11.29 -10.37 0.70
C GLN A 50 12.34 -10.78 1.76
N HIS A 51 12.45 -10.01 2.84
CA HIS A 51 13.41 -10.27 3.91
C HIS A 51 12.76 -10.28 5.31
N PRO A 52 11.92 -11.29 5.63
CA PRO A 52 11.19 -11.36 6.91
C PRO A 52 12.10 -11.56 8.13
N GLN A 53 13.36 -11.95 7.93
CA GLN A 53 14.35 -12.14 8.99
C GLN A 53 14.79 -10.85 9.68
N TRP A 54 14.85 -9.73 8.95
CA TRP A 54 15.25 -8.43 9.50
C TRP A 54 14.22 -7.80 10.44
N PRO A 55 12.91 -7.72 10.09
CA PRO A 55 11.90 -7.23 11.02
C PRO A 55 11.76 -8.15 12.23
N ALA A 56 11.85 -9.47 12.05
CA ALA A 56 11.83 -10.42 13.16
C ALA A 56 13.04 -10.25 14.08
N GLY A 57 14.24 -10.10 13.51
CA GLY A 57 15.48 -9.85 14.25
C GLY A 57 15.47 -8.49 14.97
N ALA A 58 14.98 -7.43 14.31
CA ALA A 58 14.83 -6.12 14.93
C ALA A 58 13.80 -6.15 16.08
N LEU A 59 12.67 -6.85 15.92
CA LEU A 59 11.70 -7.05 16.99
C LEU A 59 12.31 -7.82 18.17
N ALA A 60 13.02 -8.91 17.88
CA ALA A 60 13.68 -9.73 18.88
C ALA A 60 14.75 -8.94 19.63
N LEU A 61 15.58 -8.16 18.93
CA LEU A 61 16.59 -7.30 19.53
C LEU A 61 15.94 -6.22 20.42
N LEU A 62 14.83 -5.62 19.98
CA LEU A 62 14.08 -4.63 20.76
C LEU A 62 13.45 -5.24 22.01
N LEU A 63 12.94 -6.48 21.90
CA LEU A 63 12.40 -7.28 23.01
C LEU A 63 13.48 -7.63 24.03
N VAL A 64 14.67 -8.03 23.57
CA VAL A 64 15.81 -8.37 24.42
C VAL A 64 16.36 -7.11 25.11
N LEU A 65 16.47 -6.00 24.38
CA LEU A 65 17.06 -4.78 24.92
C LEU A 65 16.13 -4.07 25.92
N LYS A 66 14.81 -4.00 25.63
CA LYS A 66 13.81 -3.36 26.50
C LYS A 66 12.46 -4.10 26.49
N PRO A 67 12.35 -5.23 27.23
CA PRO A 67 11.14 -6.08 27.22
C PRO A 67 9.90 -5.35 27.72
N LYS A 68 10.04 -4.49 28.74
CA LYS A 68 8.92 -3.70 29.28
C LYS A 68 8.34 -2.75 28.23
N ARG A 69 9.18 -2.10 27.42
CA ARG A 69 8.71 -1.21 26.36
C ARG A 69 8.09 -2.02 25.23
N ALA A 70 8.72 -3.11 24.80
CA ALA A 70 8.15 -3.98 23.79
C ALA A 70 6.74 -4.48 24.18
N LEU A 71 6.53 -4.86 25.44
CA LEU A 71 5.21 -5.24 25.97
C LEU A 71 4.20 -4.08 25.97
N ILE A 72 4.62 -2.86 26.34
CA ILE A 72 3.74 -1.69 26.29
C ILE A 72 3.33 -1.38 24.84
N TRP A 73 4.27 -1.43 23.89
CA TRP A 73 4.00 -1.19 22.48
C TRP A 73 3.13 -2.29 21.87
N ALA A 74 3.40 -3.57 22.19
CA ALA A 74 2.56 -4.70 21.79
C ALA A 74 1.16 -4.58 22.37
N GLY A 75 1.04 -4.23 23.66
CA GLY A 75 -0.24 -3.98 24.33
C GLY A 75 -1.01 -2.82 23.71
N LYS A 76 -0.32 -1.73 23.34
CA LYS A 76 -0.93 -0.56 22.68
C LYS A 76 -1.40 -0.88 21.26
N LEU A 77 -0.63 -1.66 20.50
CA LEU A 77 -1.03 -2.20 19.18
C LEU A 77 -2.24 -3.12 19.31
N TRP A 78 -2.22 -4.01 20.31
CA TRP A 78 -3.31 -4.93 20.61
C TRP A 78 -4.59 -4.18 20.99
N TRP A 79 -4.47 -3.14 21.81
CA TRP A 79 -5.60 -2.29 22.21
C TRP A 79 -6.17 -1.55 21.00
N LEU A 80 -5.33 -0.98 20.14
CA LEU A 80 -5.74 -0.34 18.90
C LEU A 80 -6.47 -1.32 17.97
N TRP A 81 -5.98 -2.56 17.85
CA TRP A 81 -6.58 -3.61 17.03
C TRP A 81 -7.92 -4.10 17.58
N LYS A 82 -8.02 -4.23 18.91
CA LYS A 82 -9.27 -4.56 19.62
C LYS A 82 -10.31 -3.45 19.40
N SER A 83 -9.92 -2.19 19.56
CA SER A 83 -10.80 -1.03 19.31
C SER A 83 -11.27 -0.98 17.86
N ALA A 84 -10.41 -1.25 16.88
CA ALA A 84 -10.80 -1.34 15.48
C ALA A 84 -11.77 -2.50 15.20
N ARG A 85 -11.60 -3.65 15.88
CA ARG A 85 -12.53 -4.79 15.78
C ARG A 85 -13.89 -4.46 16.40
N VAL A 86 -13.89 -3.81 17.56
CA VAL A 86 -15.12 -3.36 18.24
C VAL A 86 -15.84 -2.33 17.38
N LEU A 87 -15.13 -1.35 16.79
CA LEU A 87 -15.72 -0.36 15.90
C LEU A 87 -16.34 -0.99 14.64
N ARG A 88 -15.72 -2.04 14.09
CA ARG A 88 -16.32 -2.84 12.99
C ARG A 88 -17.58 -3.57 13.43
N HIS A 89 -17.61 -4.09 14.65
CA HIS A 89 -18.81 -4.73 15.21
C HIS A 89 -19.95 -3.72 15.41
N TRP A 90 -19.66 -2.51 15.92
CA TRP A 90 -20.63 -1.43 16.01
C TRP A 90 -21.16 -0.98 14.64
N ARG A 91 -20.32 -0.95 13.60
CA ARG A 91 -20.77 -0.69 12.23
C ARG A 91 -21.74 -1.77 11.72
N ALA A 92 -21.50 -3.04 12.05
CA ALA A 92 -22.40 -4.12 11.68
C ALA A 92 -23.75 -4.00 12.41
N ILE A 93 -23.74 -3.61 13.69
CA ILE A 93 -24.96 -3.38 14.48
C ILE A 93 -25.74 -2.17 13.94
N LEU A 94 -25.05 -1.07 13.59
CA LEU A 94 -25.69 0.13 13.04
C LEU A 94 -26.32 -0.12 11.66
N LEU A 95 -25.69 -0.94 10.82
CA LEU A 95 -26.26 -1.33 9.53
C LEU A 95 -27.47 -2.25 9.69
N ALA A 96 -27.49 -3.11 10.71
CA ALA A 96 -28.62 -3.98 11.02
C ALA A 96 -29.81 -3.22 11.65
N TYR A 97 -29.57 -2.07 12.28
CA TYR A 97 -30.63 -1.23 12.86
C TYR A 97 -31.29 -0.29 11.85
N LEU A 98 -30.63 -0.04 10.71
CA LEU A 98 -31.10 0.85 9.65
C LEU A 98 -31.79 0.10 8.48
N SER A 99 -31.95 -1.22 8.58
CA SER A 99 -32.62 -2.10 7.60
C SER A 99 -33.83 -2.78 8.21
#